data_AF-A0AA50CST8-F1
#
_entry.id   AF-A0AA50CST8-F1
#
_cell.length_a   1.000
_cell.length_b   1.000
_cell.length_c   1.000
_cell.angle_alpha   90.00
_cell.angle_beta   90.00
_cell.angle_gamma   90.00
#
_symmetry.space_group_name_H-M   'P 1'
#
loop_
_entity.id
_entity.type
_entity.pdbx_description
1 polymer ?
#
loop_
_entity_poly.entity_id
_entity_poly.type
_entity_poly.pdbx_seq_one_letter_code
_entity_poly.pdbx_strand_id
1 'polypeptide(L)'
;MTKLRPLTEKEHAAISAYARENGRRWKSKLNHDWMNARTTGILQALRNSHGPSWLVSYSIPKRRRASVDGSRVITVVAENGDLYEAIKEGINEPWTINYPEGSDRFSGSEPEMRAHIRRLISEGPAAKITP
;
A
#
# COMPACT_ATOMS: atom_id res chain seq x y z
N MET A 1 0.25 25.60 23.02
CA MET A 1 -0.08 24.24 22.53
C MET A 1 1.23 23.49 22.31
N THR A 2 1.53 22.50 23.16
CA THR A 2 2.76 21.71 23.07
C THR A 2 2.71 20.87 21.79
N LYS A 3 3.65 21.07 20.86
CA LYS A 3 3.75 20.23 19.66
C LYS A 3 4.23 18.84 20.10
N LEU A 4 3.36 17.84 19.99
CA LEU A 4 3.71 16.45 20.26
C LEU A 4 4.59 15.92 19.12
N ARG A 5 5.53 15.03 19.45
CA ARG A 5 6.39 14.41 18.43
C ARG A 5 5.55 13.54 17.48
N PRO A 6 5.96 13.36 16.22
CA PRO A 6 5.40 12.34 15.36
C PRO A 6 5.56 10.94 15.96
N LEU A 7 4.59 10.06 15.68
CA LEU A 7 4.68 8.65 16.03
C LEU A 7 5.62 7.93 15.09
N THR A 8 6.39 6.99 15.64
CA THR A 8 7.20 6.06 14.85
C THR A 8 6.32 4.97 14.23
N GLU A 9 6.82 4.29 13.20
CA GLU A 9 6.10 3.19 12.56
C GLU A 9 5.77 2.05 13.55
N LYS A 10 6.69 1.73 14.46
CA LYS A 10 6.49 0.71 15.51
C LYS A 10 5.36 1.10 16.47
N GLU A 11 5.23 2.38 16.81
CA GLU A 11 4.15 2.90 17.65
C GLU A 11 2.79 2.86 16.95
N HIS A 12 2.77 3.24 15.66
CA HIS A 12 1.57 3.09 14.84
C HIS A 12 1.14 1.63 14.74
N ALA A 13 2.09 0.71 14.53
CA ALA A 13 1.83 -0.73 14.47
C ALA A 13 1.27 -1.25 15.81
N ALA A 14 1.87 -0.87 16.93
CA ALA A 14 1.43 -1.30 18.27
C ALA A 14 0.01 -0.83 18.61
N ILE A 15 -0.32 0.45 18.35
CA ILE A 15 -1.68 0.96 18.58
C ILE A 15 -2.67 0.28 17.61
N SER A 16 -2.29 0.07 16.36
CA SER A 16 -3.16 -0.58 15.37
C SER A 16 -3.43 -2.04 15.73
N ALA A 17 -2.43 -2.77 16.24
CA ALA A 17 -2.59 -4.13 16.74
C ALA A 17 -3.54 -4.17 17.94
N TYR A 18 -3.31 -3.31 18.94
CA TYR A 18 -4.18 -3.20 20.12
C TYR A 18 -5.62 -2.86 19.72
N ALA A 19 -5.80 -1.96 18.74
CA ALA A 19 -7.12 -1.58 18.26
C ALA A 19 -7.86 -2.70 17.54
N ARG A 20 -7.13 -3.51 16.76
CA ARG A 20 -7.69 -4.69 16.09
C ARG A 20 -8.14 -5.74 17.10
N GLU A 21 -7.38 -5.95 18.17
CA GLU A 21 -7.70 -6.91 19.24
C GLU A 21 -8.91 -6.48 20.07
N ASN A 22 -9.08 -5.17 20.31
CA ASN A 22 -10.09 -4.64 21.22
C ASN A 22 -11.32 -4.03 20.52
N GLY A 23 -11.33 -4.05 19.19
CA GLY A 23 -12.46 -3.63 18.36
C GLY A 23 -12.89 -2.18 18.59
N ARG A 24 -14.19 -1.88 18.39
CA ARG A 24 -14.73 -0.49 18.40
C ARG A 24 -14.43 0.30 19.67
N ARG A 25 -14.26 -0.36 20.82
CA ARG A 25 -14.03 0.29 22.13
C ARG A 25 -12.55 0.41 22.51
N TRP A 26 -11.64 0.13 21.58
CA TRP A 26 -10.21 0.08 21.85
C TRP A 26 -9.65 1.35 22.51
N LYS A 27 -10.11 2.55 22.13
CA LYS A 27 -9.64 3.80 22.75
C LYS A 27 -10.01 3.89 24.24
N SER A 28 -11.26 3.59 24.56
CA SER A 28 -11.75 3.63 25.94
C SER A 28 -11.02 2.59 26.80
N LYS A 29 -10.82 1.38 26.25
CA LYS A 29 -10.06 0.33 26.92
C LYS A 29 -8.59 0.70 27.12
N LEU A 30 -7.92 1.23 26.10
CA LEU A 30 -6.53 1.66 26.20
C LEU A 30 -6.36 2.78 27.22
N ASN A 31 -7.27 3.75 27.24
CA ASN A 31 -7.27 4.80 28.25
C ASN A 31 -7.43 4.21 29.67
N HIS A 32 -8.37 3.29 29.86
CA HIS A 32 -8.54 2.60 31.13
C HIS A 32 -7.27 1.83 31.53
N ASP A 33 -6.66 1.10 30.61
CA ASP A 33 -5.43 0.34 30.86
C ASP A 33 -4.24 1.27 31.20
N TRP A 34 -4.14 2.43 30.54
CA TRP A 34 -3.17 3.48 30.88
C TRP A 34 -3.36 4.07 32.27
N MET A 35 -4.61 4.28 32.70
CA MET A 35 -4.91 4.81 34.03
C MET A 35 -4.68 3.78 35.14
N ASN A 36 -4.78 2.49 34.82
CA ASN A 36 -4.55 1.38 35.76
C ASN A 36 -3.14 0.75 35.63
N ALA A 37 -2.22 1.40 34.91
CA ALA A 37 -0.85 0.92 34.68
C ALA A 37 -0.77 -0.54 34.14
N ARG A 38 -1.74 -0.94 33.30
CA ARG A 38 -1.82 -2.30 32.72
C ARG A 38 -1.09 -2.44 31.39
N THR A 39 -0.64 -1.33 30.80
CA THR A 39 0.15 -1.35 29.57
C THR A 39 1.63 -1.42 29.87
N THR A 40 2.36 -2.14 29.03
CA THR A 40 3.83 -2.23 29.08
C THR A 40 4.43 -1.88 27.72
N GLY A 41 5.76 -1.72 27.67
CA GLY A 41 6.50 -1.50 26.43
C GLY A 41 6.05 -0.25 25.65
N ILE A 42 5.80 -0.43 24.34
CA ILE A 42 5.51 0.67 23.40
C ILE A 42 4.25 1.46 23.79
N LEU A 43 3.20 0.79 24.26
CA LEU A 43 1.95 1.45 24.67
C LEU A 43 2.13 2.30 25.93
N GLN A 44 3.01 1.88 26.84
CA GLN A 44 3.37 2.68 28.02
C GLN A 44 4.26 3.87 27.64
N ALA A 45 5.21 3.68 26.72
CA ALA A 45 6.04 4.78 26.21
C ALA A 45 5.19 5.85 25.50
N LEU A 46 4.17 5.43 24.74
CA LEU A 46 3.19 6.31 24.11
C LEU A 46 2.38 7.12 25.12
N ARG A 47 1.91 6.47 26.21
CA ARG A 47 1.27 7.18 27.32
C ARG A 47 2.20 8.25 27.89
N ASN A 48 3.46 7.92 28.13
CA ASN A 48 4.42 8.83 28.75
C ASN A 48 4.74 10.03 27.85
N SER A 49 4.77 9.86 26.51
CA SER A 49 5.13 10.96 25.61
C SER A 49 3.96 11.78 25.09
N HIS A 50 2.77 11.18 24.92
CA HIS A 50 1.60 11.84 24.32
C HIS A 50 0.44 12.05 25.29
N GLY A 51 0.31 11.17 26.29
CA GLY A 51 -0.73 11.23 27.29
C GLY A 51 -2.14 10.81 26.81
N PRO A 52 -3.09 10.68 27.76
CA PRO A 52 -4.48 10.32 27.47
C PRO A 52 -5.23 11.30 26.57
N SER A 53 -4.98 12.61 26.69
CA SER A 53 -5.67 13.64 25.92
C SER A 53 -5.41 13.51 24.41
N TRP A 54 -4.18 13.13 24.04
CA TRP A 54 -3.82 12.87 22.64
C TRP A 54 -4.61 11.71 22.04
N LEU A 55 -4.85 10.63 22.80
CA LEU A 55 -5.57 9.44 22.34
C LEU A 55 -7.03 9.75 21.92
N VAL A 56 -7.65 10.74 22.55
CA VAL A 56 -9.01 11.19 22.20
C VAL A 56 -9.04 11.66 20.73
N SER A 57 -8.11 12.55 20.37
CA SER A 57 -7.99 13.11 19.02
C SER A 57 -7.34 12.15 18.01
N TYR A 58 -6.55 11.18 18.48
CA TYR A 58 -5.81 10.29 17.60
C TYR A 58 -6.76 9.42 16.77
N SER A 59 -6.60 9.41 15.45
CA SER A 59 -7.22 8.43 14.58
C SER A 59 -6.13 7.47 14.12
N ILE A 60 -6.45 6.17 14.13
CA ILE A 60 -5.60 5.22 13.40
C ILE A 60 -5.68 5.70 11.95
N PRO A 61 -4.55 6.07 11.33
CA PRO A 61 -4.57 6.39 9.92
C PRO A 61 -5.18 5.17 9.25
N LYS A 62 -6.37 5.35 8.65
CA LYS A 62 -6.87 4.37 7.69
C LYS A 62 -5.68 4.10 6.81
N ARG A 63 -5.25 2.85 6.67
CA ARG A 63 -4.27 2.47 5.65
C ARG A 63 -4.74 3.21 4.41
N ARG A 64 -4.13 4.34 4.05
CA ARG A 64 -4.04 4.74 2.67
C ARG A 64 -3.37 3.51 2.13
N ARG A 65 -4.14 2.69 1.39
CA ARG A 65 -3.60 1.54 0.67
C ARG A 65 -2.24 2.00 0.18
N ALA A 66 -1.18 1.38 0.68
CA ALA A 66 0.17 1.79 0.37
C ALA A 66 0.27 1.78 -1.16
N SER A 67 0.26 3.00 -1.74
CA SER A 67 0.12 3.40 -3.14
C SER A 67 -0.91 4.55 -3.28
N VAL A 68 -0.53 5.77 -2.89
CA VAL A 68 -1.03 6.97 -3.60
C VAL A 68 -0.01 7.41 -4.65
N ASP A 69 0.70 6.43 -5.17
CA ASP A 69 0.92 6.42 -6.58
C ASP A 69 0.28 5.12 -7.06
N GLY A 70 -0.84 5.22 -7.79
CA GLY A 70 -1.41 4.04 -8.42
C GLY A 70 -0.48 3.47 -9.49
N SER A 71 0.58 4.24 -9.83
CA SER A 71 1.73 3.86 -10.63
C SER A 71 2.36 2.56 -10.17
N ARG A 72 2.19 1.53 -11.00
CA ARG A 72 2.92 0.27 -10.92
C ARG A 72 3.72 0.10 -12.19
N VAL A 73 4.99 -0.23 -12.04
CA VAL A 73 5.86 -0.64 -13.15
C VAL A 73 6.18 -2.12 -12.99
N ILE A 74 5.92 -2.90 -14.03
CA ILE A 74 6.20 -4.34 -14.08
C ILE A 74 7.03 -4.60 -15.32
N THR A 75 8.21 -5.17 -15.13
CA THR A 75 9.10 -5.55 -16.23
C THR A 75 9.00 -7.06 -16.46
N VAL A 76 8.85 -7.45 -17.72
CA VAL A 76 8.85 -8.84 -18.18
C VAL A 76 9.93 -8.98 -19.23
N VAL A 77 10.89 -9.87 -19.01
CA VAL A 77 11.95 -10.17 -19.98
C VAL A 77 11.53 -11.41 -20.77
N ALA A 78 11.56 -11.31 -22.09
CA ALA A 78 11.30 -12.41 -23.01
C ALA A 78 12.53 -13.33 -23.13
N GLU A 79 12.32 -14.55 -23.62
CA GLU A 79 13.40 -15.54 -23.76
C GLU A 79 14.48 -15.10 -24.77
N ASN A 80 14.11 -14.25 -25.73
CA ASN A 80 15.02 -13.63 -26.70
C ASN A 80 15.82 -12.45 -26.12
N GLY A 81 15.59 -12.05 -24.86
CA GLY A 81 16.23 -10.92 -24.20
C GLY A 81 15.47 -9.59 -24.31
N ASP A 82 14.33 -9.55 -25.01
CA ASP A 82 13.54 -8.31 -25.14
C ASP A 82 12.84 -7.94 -23.83
N LEU A 83 12.80 -6.64 -23.54
CA LEU A 83 12.26 -6.10 -22.31
C LEU A 83 10.89 -5.46 -22.56
N TYR A 84 9.87 -5.98 -21.88
CA TYR A 84 8.51 -5.49 -21.90
C TYR A 84 8.22 -4.78 -20.58
N GLU A 85 7.86 -3.51 -20.63
CA GLU A 85 7.59 -2.69 -19.45
C GLU A 85 6.12 -2.30 -19.40
N ALA A 86 5.40 -2.77 -18.39
CA ALA A 86 4.00 -2.42 -18.15
C ALA A 86 3.90 -1.39 -17.03
N ILE A 87 3.43 -0.20 -17.38
CA ILE A 87 3.25 0.95 -16.48
C ILE A 87 1.75 1.16 -16.27
N LYS A 88 1.31 1.35 -15.03
CA LYS A 88 -0.08 1.64 -14.69
C LYS A 88 -0.18 2.85 -13.78
N GLU A 89 -0.36 4.04 -14.33
CA GLU A 89 -0.39 5.34 -13.60
C GLU A 89 -1.45 5.45 -12.48
N GLY A 90 -2.46 4.56 -12.46
CA GLY A 90 -3.56 4.64 -11.52
C GLY A 90 -4.30 3.31 -11.35
N ILE A 91 -5.00 3.12 -10.22
CA ILE A 91 -5.77 1.88 -9.96
C ILE A 91 -6.82 1.63 -11.06
N ASN A 92 -7.42 2.70 -11.56
CA ASN A 92 -8.46 2.69 -12.60
C ASN A 92 -7.93 3.04 -14.00
N GLU A 93 -6.63 3.31 -14.12
CA GLU A 93 -6.02 3.60 -15.42
C GLU A 93 -5.69 2.30 -16.15
N PRO A 94 -5.72 2.29 -17.49
CA PRO A 94 -5.24 1.15 -18.27
C PRO A 94 -3.73 0.97 -18.08
N TRP A 95 -3.26 -0.27 -18.22
CA TRP A 95 -1.83 -0.56 -18.33
C TRP A 95 -1.32 -0.04 -19.67
N THR A 96 -0.18 0.62 -19.66
CA THR A 96 0.61 0.97 -20.85
C THR A 96 1.78 0.02 -20.92
N ILE A 97 1.82 -0.83 -21.95
CA ILE A 97 2.86 -1.85 -22.14
C ILE A 97 3.79 -1.34 -23.24
N ASN A 98 5.02 -1.01 -22.88
CA ASN A 98 6.08 -0.62 -23.81
C ASN A 98 6.94 -1.85 -24.16
N TYR A 99 7.30 -1.98 -25.42
CA TYR A 99 8.18 -3.02 -25.93
C TYR A 99 9.01 -2.46 -27.10
N PRO A 100 10.11 -3.11 -27.53
CA PRO A 100 11.03 -2.53 -28.50
C PRO A 100 10.38 -2.07 -29.82
N GLU A 101 9.28 -2.70 -30.21
CA GLU A 101 8.59 -2.47 -31.49
C GLU A 101 7.39 -1.50 -31.38
N GLY A 102 7.02 -1.07 -30.16
CA GLY A 102 5.88 -0.18 -29.97
C GLY A 102 5.34 -0.14 -28.54
N SER A 103 4.12 0.37 -28.41
CA SER A 103 3.41 0.46 -27.13
C SER A 103 1.95 0.04 -27.30
N ASP A 104 1.41 -0.72 -26.35
CA ASP A 104 0.01 -1.15 -26.32
C ASP A 104 -0.70 -0.69 -25.03
N ARG A 105 -2.02 -0.51 -25.09
CA ARG A 105 -2.85 -0.16 -23.93
C ARG A 105 -3.78 -1.32 -23.57
N PHE A 106 -3.63 -1.83 -22.35
CA PHE A 106 -4.40 -2.96 -21.85
C PHE A 106 -5.24 -2.58 -20.63
N SER A 107 -6.57 -2.69 -20.74
CA SER A 107 -7.48 -2.52 -19.62
C SER A 107 -7.79 -3.87 -18.96
N GLY A 108 -7.21 -4.13 -17.78
CA GLY A 108 -7.48 -5.37 -17.04
C GLY A 108 -6.67 -5.50 -15.74
N SER A 109 -6.78 -6.67 -15.12
CA SER A 109 -6.02 -7.02 -13.93
C SER A 109 -4.56 -7.35 -14.26
N GLU A 110 -3.68 -7.31 -13.25
CA GLU A 110 -2.26 -7.64 -13.42
C GLU A 110 -2.02 -9.07 -13.98
N PRO A 111 -2.73 -10.12 -13.52
CA PRO A 111 -2.58 -11.46 -14.10
C PRO A 111 -2.97 -11.53 -15.58
N GLU A 112 -4.05 -10.83 -15.97
CA GLU A 112 -4.51 -10.76 -17.36
C GLU A 112 -3.52 -9.99 -18.24
N MET A 113 -2.97 -8.89 -17.73
CA MET A 113 -1.91 -8.13 -18.40
C MET A 113 -0.65 -8.98 -18.60
N ARG A 114 -0.22 -9.74 -17.58
CA ARG A 114 0.94 -10.64 -17.73
C ARG A 114 0.68 -11.75 -18.72
N ALA A 115 -0.55 -12.29 -18.77
CA ALA A 115 -0.94 -13.25 -19.79
C ALA A 115 -0.92 -12.63 -21.20
N HIS A 116 -1.35 -11.37 -21.34
CA HIS A 116 -1.29 -10.61 -22.59
C HIS A 116 0.16 -10.38 -23.06
N ILE A 117 1.06 -9.96 -22.17
CA ILE A 117 2.49 -9.82 -22.51
C ILE A 117 3.10 -11.16 -22.92
N ARG A 118 2.82 -12.24 -22.19
CA ARG A 118 3.30 -13.58 -22.59
C ARG A 118 2.77 -14.01 -23.95
N ARG A 119 1.54 -13.62 -24.28
CA ARG A 119 0.95 -13.85 -25.60
C ARG A 119 1.70 -13.05 -26.67
N LEU A 120 2.01 -11.78 -26.43
CA LEU A 120 2.82 -10.95 -27.34
C LEU A 120 4.21 -11.56 -27.57
N ILE A 121 4.86 -12.04 -26.51
CA ILE A 121 6.16 -12.73 -26.59
C ILE A 121 6.04 -14.03 -27.40
N SER A 122 4.96 -14.80 -27.19
CA SER A 122 4.73 -16.07 -27.88
C SER A 122 4.27 -15.89 -29.34
N GLU A 123 3.60 -14.80 -29.68
CA GLU A 123 3.06 -14.53 -31.03
C GLU A 123 4.07 -13.80 -31.93
N GLY A 124 5.11 -13.16 -31.36
CA GLY A 124 6.17 -12.47 -32.13
C GLY A 124 5.70 -11.19 -32.85
N PRO A 125 6.61 -10.45 -33.51
CA PRO A 125 6.47 -9.05 -33.99
C PRO A 125 5.34 -8.68 -34.98
N ALA A 126 4.42 -9.59 -35.28
CA ALA A 126 3.56 -9.47 -36.46
C ALA A 126 2.05 -9.46 -36.15
N ALA A 127 1.65 -9.25 -34.89
CA ALA A 127 0.25 -9.18 -34.54
C ALA A 127 -0.18 -7.75 -34.18
N LYS A 128 -0.73 -7.07 -35.20
CA LYS A 128 -1.70 -5.96 -35.15
C LYS A 128 -1.16 -4.53 -35.28
N ILE A 129 -0.59 -4.24 -36.45
CA ILE A 129 -1.07 -3.08 -37.21
C ILE A 129 -2.24 -3.59 -38.04
N THR A 130 -3.47 -3.24 -37.68
CA THR A 130 -4.57 -3.19 -38.66
C THR A 130 -5.54 -2.08 -38.23
N PRO A 131 -6.02 -1.24 -39.16
CA PRO A 131 -6.57 0.09 -38.89
C PRO A 131 -7.95 0.11 -38.23
#